data_AF-A0A850KDI7-F1
#
_entry.id   AF-A0A850KDI7-F1
#
_cell.length_a   1.000
_cell.length_b   1.000
_cell.length_c   1.000
_cell.angle_alpha   90.00
_cell.angle_beta   90.00
_cell.angle_gamma   90.00
#
_symmetry.space_group_name_H-M   'P 1'
#
loop_
_entity.id
_entity.type
_entity.pdbx_description
1 polymer ?
#
loop_
_entity_poly.entity_id
_entity_poly.type
_entity_poly.pdbx_seq_one_letter_code
_entity_poly.pdbx_strand_id
1 'polypeptide(L)'
;MALDKYLFTSESVSEGHPDKVCDRISDSIIDAFLQRDPYSRVAVETMCTTNFVALAGEVRGPEDLDHEAFKEIARQAIKEIGYEQRGFHWRDCEITSQIHSQSADIAQGVDEGTGTDKEEGAGDQG
;
A
#
# COMPACT_ATOMS: atom_id res chain seq x y z
N MET A 1 -34.40 33.36 -0.72
CA MET A 1 -33.80 33.45 -2.07
C MET A 1 -33.10 32.12 -2.30
N ALA A 2 -33.48 31.39 -3.36
CA ALA A 2 -32.91 30.07 -3.64
C ALA A 2 -31.69 30.21 -4.56
N LEU A 3 -30.58 29.68 -4.04
CA LEU A 3 -29.18 29.50 -4.49
C LEU A 3 -28.78 29.87 -5.93
N ASP A 4 -27.63 30.57 -6.01
CA ASP A 4 -26.81 30.76 -7.20
C ASP A 4 -26.43 29.43 -7.85
N LYS A 5 -26.58 29.33 -9.17
CA LYS A 5 -26.05 28.20 -9.94
C LYS A 5 -24.52 28.33 -10.00
N TYR A 6 -23.79 27.27 -9.63
CA TYR A 6 -22.33 27.20 -9.77
C TYR A 6 -21.92 25.99 -10.62
N LEU A 7 -20.74 26.10 -11.24
CA LEU A 7 -20.12 25.03 -12.02
C LEU A 7 -19.13 24.27 -11.14
N PHE A 8 -19.22 22.94 -11.15
CA PHE A 8 -18.31 22.04 -10.46
C PHE A 8 -17.91 20.91 -11.41
N THR A 9 -16.63 20.53 -11.39
CA THR A 9 -16.09 19.43 -12.19
C THR A 9 -15.30 18.49 -11.30
N SER A 10 -15.39 17.20 -11.57
CA SER A 10 -14.62 16.13 -10.95
C SER A 10 -14.18 15.15 -12.03
N GLU A 11 -13.07 14.45 -11.80
CA GLU A 11 -12.55 13.42 -12.68
C GLU A 11 -12.31 12.12 -11.93
N SER A 12 -12.14 11.03 -12.68
CA SER A 12 -11.78 9.71 -12.17
C SER A 12 -10.91 9.04 -13.22
N VAL A 13 -10.09 8.10 -12.76
CA VAL A 13 -9.25 7.27 -13.62
C VAL A 13 -9.64 5.80 -13.44
N SER A 14 -9.30 4.96 -14.42
CA SER A 14 -9.51 3.52 -14.32
C SER A 14 -8.48 2.86 -13.40
N GLU A 15 -8.73 1.62 -13.00
CA GLU A 15 -7.78 0.75 -12.27
C GLU A 15 -6.42 0.60 -12.98
N GLY A 16 -6.40 0.69 -14.31
CA GLY A 16 -5.17 0.67 -15.09
C GLY A 16 -4.34 1.94 -15.01
N HIS A 17 -4.82 3.04 -14.43
CA HIS A 17 -3.99 4.24 -14.27
C HIS A 17 -2.78 3.92 -13.38
N PRO A 18 -1.54 4.30 -13.72
CA PRO A 18 -0.35 3.89 -12.95
C PRO A 18 -0.44 4.21 -11.46
N ASP A 19 -0.99 5.38 -11.10
CA ASP A 19 -1.23 5.72 -9.69
C ASP A 19 -2.19 4.72 -9.01
N LYS A 20 -3.27 4.31 -9.69
CA LYS A 20 -4.21 3.31 -9.15
C LYS A 20 -3.65 1.89 -9.16
N VAL A 21 -2.70 1.58 -10.03
CA VAL A 21 -1.91 0.34 -9.97
C VAL A 21 -1.07 0.31 -8.71
N CYS A 22 -0.38 1.42 -8.39
CA CYS A 22 0.37 1.55 -7.14
C CYS A 22 -0.53 1.38 -5.92
N ASP A 23 -1.66 2.09 -5.87
CA ASP A 23 -2.64 1.98 -4.79
C ASP A 23 -3.10 0.53 -4.61
N ARG A 24 -3.48 -0.13 -5.72
CA ARG A 24 -3.96 -1.53 -5.70
C ARG A 24 -2.91 -2.50 -5.18
N ILE A 25 -1.64 -2.32 -5.55
CA ILE A 25 -0.54 -3.17 -5.06
C ILE A 25 -0.31 -2.95 -3.56
N SER A 26 -0.24 -1.70 -3.12
CA SER A 26 -0.09 -1.35 -1.70
C SER A 26 -1.22 -1.93 -0.85
N ASP A 27 -2.47 -1.76 -1.28
CA ASP A 27 -3.65 -2.31 -0.59
C ASP A 27 -3.64 -3.85 -0.59
N SER A 28 -3.18 -4.50 -1.66
CA SER A 28 -3.10 -5.96 -1.71
C SER A 28 -2.10 -6.52 -0.70
N ILE A 29 -1.03 -5.77 -0.39
CA ILE A 29 -0.08 -6.14 0.66
C ILE A 29 -0.71 -5.95 2.04
N ILE A 30 -1.43 -4.84 2.27
CA ILE A 30 -2.22 -4.62 3.49
C ILE A 30 -3.20 -5.77 3.72
N ASP A 31 -3.97 -6.16 2.69
CA ASP A 31 -4.92 -7.26 2.75
C ASP A 31 -4.25 -8.58 3.16
N ALA A 32 -3.07 -8.88 2.63
CA ALA A 32 -2.33 -10.10 2.96
C ALA A 32 -1.91 -10.17 4.43
N PHE A 33 -1.55 -9.03 5.02
CA PHE A 33 -1.25 -8.90 6.45
C PHE A 33 -2.53 -9.02 7.30
N LEU A 34 -3.58 -8.25 6.98
CA LEU A 34 -4.82 -8.21 7.77
C LEU A 34 -5.59 -9.54 7.75
N GLN A 35 -5.46 -10.34 6.69
CA GLN A 35 -6.03 -11.69 6.64
C GLN A 35 -5.40 -12.65 7.65
N ARG A 36 -4.15 -12.41 8.05
CA ARG A 36 -3.40 -13.25 8.99
C ARG A 36 -3.46 -12.69 10.41
N ASP A 37 -3.30 -11.39 10.54
CA ASP A 37 -3.33 -10.69 11.81
C ASP A 37 -4.02 -9.33 11.64
N PRO A 38 -5.23 -9.15 12.22
CA PRO A 38 -5.98 -7.90 12.12
C PRO A 38 -5.32 -6.72 12.84
N TYR A 39 -4.27 -6.95 13.65
CA TYR A 39 -3.51 -5.90 14.34
C TYR A 39 -2.20 -5.52 13.61
N SER A 40 -2.00 -6.03 12.40
CA SER A 40 -0.84 -5.70 11.58
C SER A 40 -0.76 -4.19 11.30
N ARG A 41 0.45 -3.62 11.36
CA ARG A 41 0.76 -2.27 10.91
C ARG A 41 1.45 -2.36 9.57
N VAL A 42 0.91 -1.70 8.55
CA VAL A 42 1.45 -1.76 7.19
C VAL A 42 1.43 -0.36 6.60
N ALA A 43 2.61 0.15 6.25
CA ALA A 43 2.79 1.40 5.53
C ALA A 43 3.70 1.10 4.34
N VAL A 44 3.12 0.54 3.28
CA VAL A 44 3.83 0.12 2.08
C VAL A 44 3.51 1.08 0.93
N GLU A 45 4.56 1.69 0.42
CA GLU A 45 4.54 2.57 -0.73
C GLU A 45 4.93 1.81 -2.00
N THR A 46 4.20 2.09 -3.07
CA THR A 46 4.45 1.51 -4.39
C THR A 46 4.76 2.60 -5.40
N MET A 47 5.86 2.44 -6.14
CA MET A 47 6.16 3.22 -7.33
C MET A 47 6.21 2.29 -8.54
N CYS A 48 5.57 2.69 -9.64
CA CYS A 48 5.63 1.96 -10.90
C CYS A 48 6.11 2.86 -12.05
N THR A 49 6.85 2.25 -12.98
CA THR A 49 7.21 2.86 -14.26
C THR A 49 7.38 1.76 -15.31
N THR A 50 7.97 2.09 -16.46
CA THR A 50 8.15 1.16 -17.59
C THR A 50 8.79 -0.15 -17.14
N ASN A 51 7.99 -1.21 -17.12
CA ASN A 51 8.31 -2.58 -16.75
C ASN A 51 9.03 -2.74 -15.40
N PHE A 52 8.77 -1.83 -14.45
CA PHE A 52 9.41 -1.80 -13.14
C PHE A 52 8.42 -1.40 -12.03
N VAL A 53 8.53 -2.07 -10.89
CA VAL A 53 7.83 -1.76 -9.65
C VAL A 53 8.82 -1.75 -8.48
N ALA A 54 8.77 -0.72 -7.66
CA ALA A 54 9.47 -0.65 -6.39
C ALA A 54 8.45 -0.66 -5.25
N LEU A 55 8.66 -1.55 -4.28
CA LEU A 55 7.93 -1.61 -3.03
C LEU A 55 8.85 -1.13 -1.90
N ALA A 56 8.40 -0.20 -1.08
CA ALA A 56 9.18 0.34 0.03
C ALA A 56 8.27 0.64 1.23
N GLY A 57 8.86 0.84 2.40
CA GLY A 57 8.13 1.24 3.61
C GLY A 57 8.28 0.24 4.74
N GLU A 58 7.32 0.22 5.64
CA GLU A 58 7.44 -0.50 6.90
C GLU A 58 6.23 -1.38 7.22
N VAL A 59 6.51 -2.51 7.86
CA VAL A 59 5.50 -3.48 8.30
C VAL A 59 5.77 -3.97 9.72
N ARG A 60 4.70 -4.35 10.41
CA ARG A 60 4.74 -5.09 11.66
C ARG A 60 3.56 -6.06 11.67
N GLY A 61 3.84 -7.34 11.79
CA GLY A 61 2.83 -8.39 11.71
C GLY A 61 3.48 -9.76 11.51
N PRO A 62 2.77 -10.71 10.88
CA PRO A 62 3.26 -12.06 10.63
C PRO A 62 4.59 -12.09 9.87
N GLU A 63 5.51 -12.95 10.31
CA GLU A 63 6.85 -13.09 9.74
C GLU A 63 6.89 -13.97 8.48
N ASP A 64 5.78 -14.61 8.10
CA ASP A 64 5.69 -15.47 6.91
C ASP A 64 5.51 -14.69 5.60
N LEU A 65 5.31 -13.37 5.68
CA LEU A 65 5.29 -12.47 4.53
C LEU A 65 6.67 -11.83 4.35
N ASP A 66 7.43 -12.36 3.39
CA ASP A 66 8.76 -11.88 3.04
C ASP A 66 8.79 -11.11 1.70
N HIS A 67 9.98 -10.68 1.30
CA HIS A 67 10.17 -9.94 0.05
C HIS A 67 9.72 -10.69 -1.20
N GLU A 68 9.76 -12.03 -1.22
CA GLU A 68 9.29 -12.80 -2.37
C GLU A 68 7.77 -12.89 -2.37
N ALA A 69 7.14 -13.04 -1.20
CA ALA A 69 5.69 -12.94 -1.06
C ALA A 69 5.16 -11.57 -1.52
N PHE A 70 5.83 -10.47 -1.15
CA PHE A 70 5.43 -9.12 -1.59
C PHE A 70 5.50 -8.96 -3.11
N LYS A 71 6.57 -9.48 -3.74
CA LYS A 71 6.70 -9.45 -5.20
C LYS A 71 5.60 -10.27 -5.87
N GLU A 72 5.25 -11.43 -5.34
CA GLU A 72 4.19 -12.27 -5.91
C GLU A 72 2.81 -11.62 -5.77
N ILE A 73 2.50 -11.02 -4.62
CA ILE A 73 1.26 -10.25 -4.42
C ILE A 73 1.18 -9.12 -5.44
N ALA A 74 2.26 -8.35 -5.63
CA ALA A 74 2.31 -7.29 -6.64
C ALA A 74 2.10 -7.84 -8.07
N ARG A 75 2.73 -8.97 -8.42
CA ARG A 75 2.51 -9.61 -9.74
C ARG A 75 1.05 -10.01 -9.93
N GLN A 76 0.45 -10.62 -8.92
CA GLN A 76 -0.94 -11.06 -8.98
C GLN A 76 -1.89 -9.87 -9.11
N ALA A 77 -1.66 -8.76 -8.40
CA ALA A 77 -2.42 -7.53 -8.56
C ALA A 77 -2.30 -6.95 -9.98
N ILE A 78 -1.10 -6.88 -10.54
CA ILE A 78 -0.87 -6.40 -11.93
C ILE A 78 -1.57 -7.31 -12.95
N LYS A 79 -1.57 -8.62 -12.71
CA LYS A 79 -2.26 -9.62 -13.54
C LYS A 79 -3.77 -9.47 -13.48
N GLU A 80 -4.34 -9.24 -12.30
CA GLU A 80 -5.77 -9.02 -12.09
C GLU A 80 -6.27 -7.76 -12.80
N ILE A 81 -5.46 -6.70 -12.82
CA ILE A 81 -5.73 -5.48 -13.62
C ILE A 81 -5.68 -5.77 -15.13
N GLY A 82 -4.96 -6.81 -15.56
CA GLY A 82 -4.90 -7.26 -16.95
C GLY A 82 -3.68 -6.79 -17.74
N TYR A 83 -2.60 -6.39 -17.07
CA TYR A 83 -1.38 -5.90 -17.73
C TYR A 83 -0.53 -7.03 -18.34
N GLU A 84 -0.70 -7.26 -19.65
CA GLU A 84 0.00 -8.26 -20.47
C GLU A 84 0.59 -7.67 -21.76
N GLN A 85 1.21 -6.49 -21.68
CA GLN A 85 1.65 -5.75 -22.87
C GLN A 85 3.13 -5.37 -22.83
N ARG A 86 3.69 -5.05 -24.00
CA ARG A 86 5.06 -4.55 -24.10
C ARG A 86 5.18 -3.23 -23.35
N GLY A 87 6.12 -3.17 -22.40
CA GLY A 87 6.38 -1.99 -21.58
C GLY A 87 5.80 -2.08 -20.17
N PHE A 88 4.84 -2.96 -19.91
CA PHE A 88 4.40 -3.31 -18.56
C PHE A 88 3.62 -4.64 -18.60
N HIS A 89 4.24 -5.72 -18.12
CA HIS A 89 3.67 -7.07 -18.15
C HIS A 89 3.85 -7.74 -16.78
N TRP A 90 2.77 -8.28 -16.19
CA TRP A 90 2.80 -8.89 -14.85
C TRP A 90 3.89 -9.96 -14.67
N ARG A 91 4.06 -10.81 -15.67
CA ARG A 91 5.05 -11.90 -15.68
C ARG A 91 6.50 -11.41 -15.76
N ASP A 92 6.76 -10.40 -16.58
CA ASP A 92 8.13 -10.04 -16.99
C ASP A 92 8.60 -8.69 -16.40
N CYS A 93 7.75 -8.00 -15.62
CA CYS A 93 8.13 -6.77 -14.91
C CYS A 93 9.16 -7.07 -13.80
N GLU A 94 10.12 -6.17 -13.66
CA GLU A 94 11.04 -6.18 -12.53
C GLU A 94 10.31 -5.66 -11.30
N ILE A 95 10.40 -6.39 -10.18
CA ILE A 95 9.83 -5.97 -8.91
C ILE A 95 10.90 -6.04 -7.83
N THR A 96 11.16 -4.90 -7.20
CA THR A 96 12.10 -4.77 -6.08
C THR A 96 11.34 -4.49 -4.79
N SER A 97 11.87 -4.96 -3.67
CA SER A 97 11.26 -4.74 -2.36
C SER A 97 12.33 -4.31 -1.37
N GLN A 98 12.10 -3.15 -0.75
CA GLN A 98 12.89 -2.54 0.31
C GLN A 98 12.00 -2.28 1.54
N ILE A 99 11.07 -3.21 1.81
CA ILE A 99 10.18 -3.16 2.98
C ILE A 99 10.96 -3.64 4.21
N HIS A 100 10.83 -2.94 5.33
CA HIS A 100 11.50 -3.29 6.59
C HIS A 100 10.52 -3.33 7.76
N SER A 101 10.99 -3.73 8.95
CA SER A 101 10.19 -3.66 10.16
C SER A 101 9.91 -2.20 10.55
N GLN A 102 8.72 -1.92 11.10
CA GLN A 102 8.39 -0.62 11.68
C GLN A 102 9.37 -0.21 12.79
N SER A 103 9.66 1.09 12.89
CA SER A 103 10.49 1.66 13.95
C SER A 103 9.87 1.46 15.34
N ALA A 104 10.69 1.06 16.32
CA ALA A 104 10.27 0.93 17.71
C ALA A 104 9.84 2.28 18.33
N ASP A 105 10.43 3.38 17.88
CA ASP A 105 10.09 4.73 18.37
C ASP A 105 8.69 5.16 17.92
N ILE A 106 8.28 4.77 16.71
CA ILE A 106 6.92 4.99 16.18
C ILE A 106 5.94 4.11 16.96
N ALA A 107 6.26 2.84 17.16
CA ALA A 107 5.43 1.90 17.89
C ALA A 107 5.10 2.41 19.31
N GLN A 108 6.09 2.95 20.04
CA GLN A 108 5.88 3.47 21.39
C GLN A 108 4.96 4.70 21.44
N GLY A 109 4.93 5.51 20.39
CA GLY A 109 4.06 6.69 20.31
C GLY A 109 2.61 6.37 19.98
N VAL A 110 2.36 5.20 19.38
CA VAL A 110 1.05 4.82 18.82
C VAL A 110 0.38 3.72 19.64
N ASP A 111 1.14 2.73 20.10
CA ASP A 111 0.56 1.54 20.72
C ASP A 111 -0.04 1.82 22.10
N GLU A 112 -1.26 1.30 22.30
CA GLU A 112 -1.98 1.37 23.56
C GLU A 112 -1.12 0.90 24.75
N GLY A 113 -1.02 1.72 25.79
CA GLY A 113 -0.35 1.35 27.04
C GLY A 113 1.18 1.38 27.01
N THR A 114 1.80 1.82 25.91
CA THR A 114 3.25 1.98 25.80
C THR A 114 3.74 3.42 26.07
N GLY A 115 2.84 4.41 26.03
CA GLY A 115 3.07 5.82 26.33
C GLY A 115 2.43 6.32 27.64
N THR A 116 2.35 7.65 27.82
CA THR A 116 1.64 8.26 28.96
C THR A 116 0.12 8.08 28.89
N ASP A 117 -0.40 7.90 27.68
CA ASP A 117 -1.81 7.66 27.44
C ASP A 117 -2.14 6.16 27.44
N LYS A 118 -3.31 5.84 27.96
CA LYS A 118 -3.78 4.45 28.11
C LYS A 118 -4.50 3.93 26.86
N GLU A 119 -4.75 4.79 25.89
CA GLU A 119 -5.46 4.50 24.64
C GLU A 119 -4.48 4.60 23.46
N GLU A 120 -4.87 4.07 22.29
CA GLU A 120 -4.08 4.14 21.06
C GLU A 120 -3.89 5.60 20.61
N GLY A 121 -2.64 5.99 20.34
CA GLY A 121 -2.28 7.31 19.83
C GLY A 121 -2.55 7.43 18.33
N ALA A 122 -2.63 8.67 17.82
CA ALA A 122 -2.66 8.88 16.37
C ALA A 122 -1.34 8.40 15.73
N GLY A 123 -1.42 7.78 14.56
CA GLY A 123 -0.26 7.24 13.85
C GLY A 123 0.74 8.29 13.36
N ASP A 124 0.26 9.51 13.07
CA ASP A 124 1.05 10.70 12.77
C ASP A 124 0.17 11.96 12.94
N GLN A 125 0.77 13.15 12.87
CA GLN A 125 0.08 14.44 12.82
C GLN A 125 -0.55 14.70 11.42
N GLY A 126 -1.78 15.24 11.37
CA GLY A 126 -2.49 15.53 10.11
C GLY A 126 -3.71 16.42 10.28
#